data_AF-R6DFN2-F1
#
_entry.id   AF-R6DFN2-F1
#
_cell.length_a   1.000
_cell.length_b   1.000
_cell.length_c   1.000
_cell.angle_alpha   90.00
_cell.angle_beta   90.00
_cell.angle_gamma   90.00
#
_symmetry.space_group_name_H-M   'P 1'
#
loop_
_entity.id
_entity.type
_entity.pdbx_description
1 polymer ?
#
loop_
_entity_poly.entity_id
_entity_poly.type
_entity_poly.pdbx_seq_one_letter_code
_entity_poly.pdbx_strand_id
1 'polypeptide(L)' 'MQIIILSTDGKERTQLTEDKFFAGDWTVNAQTGKLVVIGYYDTNNNNKHDKADKNEILIYDLKTLKLVSRI' A
#
# COMPACT_ATOMS: atom_id res chain seq x y z
N MET A 1 -6.94 2.09 -6.11
CA MET A 1 -6.05 0.99 -6.58
C MET A 1 -5.47 0.30 -5.35
N GLN A 2 -5.28 -1.01 -5.38
CA GLN A 2 -4.67 -1.76 -4.28
C GLN A 2 -3.31 -2.29 -4.70
N ILE A 3 -2.36 -2.37 -3.76
CA ILE A 3 -1.06 -3.01 -3.99
C ILE A 3 -1.16 -4.50 -3.67
N ILE A 4 -0.79 -5.32 -4.65
CA ILE A 4 -0.81 -6.78 -4.57
C ILE A 4 0.58 -7.29 -4.93
N ILE A 5 1.10 -8.20 -4.13
CA ILE A 5 2.35 -8.92 -4.39
C ILE A 5 2.01 -10.30 -4.94
N LEU A 6 2.70 -10.69 -6.02
CA LEU A 6 2.67 -12.04 -6.56
C LEU A 6 4.00 -12.73 -6.24
N SER A 7 3.93 -13.99 -5.85
CA SER A 7 5.10 -14.88 -5.81
C SER A 7 5.77 -14.98 -7.18
N THR A 8 7.05 -15.35 -7.21
CA THR A 8 7.84 -15.45 -8.45
C THR A 8 7.31 -16.52 -9.42
N ASP A 9 6.62 -17.54 -8.91
CA ASP A 9 5.95 -18.54 -9.73
C ASP A 9 4.48 -18.20 -10.03
N GLY A 10 3.98 -17.07 -9.51
CA GLY A 10 2.65 -16.54 -9.74
C GLY A 10 1.52 -17.28 -9.01
N LYS A 11 1.81 -18.26 -8.15
CA LYS A 11 0.77 -19.08 -7.50
C LYS A 11 0.18 -18.42 -6.26
N GLU A 12 1.01 -17.72 -5.50
CA GLU A 12 0.59 -16.97 -4.33
C GLU A 12 0.35 -15.51 -4.66
N ARG A 13 -0.77 -14.99 -4.14
CA ARG A 13 -1.20 -13.61 -4.25
C ARG A 13 -1.47 -13.06 -2.84
N THR A 14 -0.75 -12.00 -2.48
CA THR A 14 -0.91 -11.33 -1.18
C THR A 14 -1.30 -9.88 -1.42
N GLN A 15 -2.46 -9.48 -0.91
CA GLN A 15 -2.82 -8.06 -0.88
C GLN A 15 -2.09 -7.39 0.29
N LEU A 16 -1.40 -6.29 0.00
CA LEU A 16 -0.52 -5.62 0.96
C LEU A 16 -1.21 -4.42 1.64
N THR A 17 -1.99 -3.66 0.87
CA THR A 17 -2.75 -2.50 1.34
C THR A 17 -4.16 -2.91 1.81
N GLU A 18 -4.66 -2.22 2.83
CA GLU A 18 -6.03 -2.41 3.32
C GLU A 18 -7.07 -1.99 2.26
N ASP A 19 -8.26 -2.61 2.26
CA ASP A 19 -9.30 -2.33 1.27
C ASP A 19 -9.72 -0.85 1.21
N LYS A 20 -9.63 -0.14 2.34
CA LYS A 20 -9.99 1.28 2.47
C LYS A 20 -8.86 2.24 2.09
N PHE A 21 -7.65 1.73 1.87
CA PHE A 21 -6.52 2.52 1.43
C PHE A 21 -6.48 2.54 -0.09
N PHE A 22 -6.59 3.73 -0.67
CA PHE A 22 -6.51 3.94 -2.10
C PHE A 22 -5.09 4.37 -2.45
N ALA A 23 -4.30 3.42 -2.98
CA ALA A 23 -2.94 3.71 -3.43
C ALA A 23 -2.96 4.65 -4.65
N GLY A 24 -2.13 5.69 -4.60
CA GLY A 24 -1.90 6.64 -5.69
C GLY A 24 -0.62 6.33 -6.45
N ASP A 25 0.53 6.33 -5.77
CA ASP A 25 1.85 6.06 -6.35
C ASP A 25 2.71 5.22 -5.39
N TRP A 26 3.78 4.62 -5.90
CA TRP A 26 4.65 3.75 -5.11
C TRP A 26 6.07 3.69 -5.67
N THR A 27 7.04 3.39 -4.79
CA THR A 27 8.44 3.17 -5.17
C THR A 27 9.08 2.08 -4.32
N VAL A 28 10.07 1.39 -4.90
CA VAL A 28 10.81 0.31 -4.24
C VAL A 28 12.26 0.72 -4.05
N ASN A 29 12.74 0.62 -2.82
CA ASN A 29 14.17 0.60 -2.55
C ASN A 29 14.69 -0.84 -2.61
N ALA A 30 15.34 -1.19 -3.71
CA ALA A 30 15.86 -2.54 -3.96
C ALA A 30 17.01 -2.92 -3.00
N GLN A 31 17.75 -1.95 -2.47
CA GLN A 31 18.85 -2.22 -1.55
C GLN A 31 18.34 -2.65 -0.17
N THR A 32 17.27 -2.01 0.32
CA THR A 32 16.71 -2.30 1.65
C THR A 32 15.51 -3.25 1.60
N GLY A 33 14.97 -3.55 0.42
CA GLY A 33 13.74 -4.32 0.26
C GLY A 33 12.53 -3.63 0.88
N LYS A 34 12.45 -2.29 0.76
CA LYS A 34 11.33 -1.50 1.28
C LYS A 34 10.47 -1.02 0.12
N LEU A 35 9.15 -1.09 0.31
CA LEU A 35 8.17 -0.49 -0.58
C LEU A 35 7.57 0.71 0.15
N VAL A 36 7.58 1.86 -0.51
CA VAL A 36 6.89 3.07 -0.06
C VAL A 36 5.68 3.26 -0.96
N VAL A 37 4.50 3.39 -0.36
CA VAL A 37 3.24 3.62 -1.06
C VAL A 37 2.64 4.91 -0.53
N ILE A 38 2.26 5.81 -1.43
CA ILE A 38 1.49 7.00 -1.08
C ILE A 38 0.04 6.81 -1.52
N GLY A 39 -0.89 7.34 -0.74
CA GLY A 39 -2.31 7.21 -1.02
C GLY A 39 -3.13 7.88 0.06
N TYR A 40 -4.40 7.52 0.16
CA TYR A 40 -5.30 8.07 1.15
C TYR A 40 -6.27 7.00 1.65
N TYR A 41 -6.72 7.14 2.90
CA TYR A 41 -7.81 6.32 3.41
C TYR A 41 -9.14 7.00 3.11
N ASP A 42 -10.07 6.25 2.56
CA ASP A 42 -11.47 6.68 2.47
C ASP A 42 -12.07 6.68 3.88
N THR A 43 -12.30 7.88 4.40
CA THR A 43 -12.77 8.08 5.78
C THR A 43 -14.27 7.87 5.94
N ASN A 44 -15.07 7.97 4.87
CA ASN A 44 -16.53 7.89 4.94
C ASN A 44 -17.11 6.68 4.18
N ASN A 45 -16.24 5.82 3.63
CA ASN A 45 -16.55 4.59 2.90
C ASN A 45 -17.43 4.82 1.67
N ASN A 46 -17.35 5.99 1.03
CA ASN A 46 -18.12 6.29 -0.19
C ASN A 46 -17.38 5.91 -1.48
N ASN A 47 -16.17 5.37 -1.38
CA ASN A 47 -15.25 5.02 -2.45
C ASN A 47 -14.87 6.19 -3.37
N LYS A 48 -14.92 7.43 -2.86
CA LYS A 48 -14.53 8.65 -3.57
C LYS A 48 -13.36 9.30 -2.84
N HIS A 49 -12.57 10.06 -3.59
CA HIS A 49 -11.55 10.92 -3.02
C HIS A 49 -12.21 12.23 -2.59
N ASP A 50 -12.43 12.37 -1.29
CA ASP A 50 -13.06 13.55 -0.71
C ASP A 50 -12.03 14.48 -0.09
N LYS A 51 -12.37 15.77 0.03
CA LYS A 51 -11.48 16.79 0.62
C LYS A 51 -11.05 16.49 2.06
N ALA A 52 -11.76 15.60 2.75
CA ALA A 52 -11.47 15.19 4.12
C ALA A 52 -10.46 14.04 4.19
N ASP A 53 -10.23 13.32 3.09
CA ASP A 53 -9.30 12.20 3.07
C ASP A 53 -7.87 12.74 3.17
N LYS A 54 -7.11 12.14 4.08
CA LYS A 54 -5.73 12.55 4.36
C LYS A 54 -4.78 11.67 3.56
N ASN A 55 -3.81 12.33 2.94
CA ASN A 55 -2.68 11.64 2.34
C ASN A 55 -1.87 10.96 3.42
N GLU A 56 -1.45 9.73 3.13
CA GLU A 56 -0.61 8.94 4.01
C GLU A 56 0.47 8.22 3.22
N ILE A 57 1.56 7.93 3.93
CA ILE A 57 2.68 7.17 3.40
C ILE A 57 2.78 5.87 4.19
N LEU A 58 2.62 4.76 3.49
CA LEU A 58 2.78 3.41 4.02
C LEU A 58 4.15 2.85 3.62
N ILE A 59 4.93 2.38 4.60
CA ILE A 59 6.23 1.76 4.37
C ILE A 59 6.15 0.29 4.72
N TYR A 60 6.39 -0.59 3.75
CA TYR A 60 6.35 -2.03 3.92
C TYR A 60 7.74 -2.66 3.79
N ASP A 61 7.93 -3.76 4.51
CA ASP A 61 9.07 -4.65 4.34
C ASP A 61 8.73 -5.78 3.37
N LEU A 62 9.45 -5.89 2.25
CA LEU A 62 9.15 -6.86 1.19
C LEU A 62 9.59 -8.29 1.51
N LYS A 63 10.44 -8.52 2.54
CA LYS A 63 10.80 -9.88 2.96
C LYS A 63 9.69 -10.51 3.82
N THR A 64 9.07 -9.70 4.66
CA THR A 64 8.03 -10.15 5.60
C THR A 64 6.62 -9.82 5.13
N LEU A 65 6.47 -8.95 4.12
CA LEU A 65 5.22 -8.39 3.63
C LEU A 65 4.40 -7.66 4.71
N LYS A 66 5.07 -7.11 5.72
CA LYS A 66 4.44 -6.40 6.85
C LYS A 66 4.62 -4.89 6.73
N LEU A 67 3.62 -4.14 7.19
CA LEU A 67 3.71 -2.70 7.39
C LEU A 67 4.74 -2.41 8.50
N VAL A 68 5.70 -1.55 8.19
CA VAL A 68 6.75 -1.11 9.10
C VAL A 68 6.39 0.24 9.71
N SER A 69 5.82 1.15 8.91
CA SER A 69 5.47 2.49 9.35
C SER A 69 4.33 3.06 8.53
N ARG A 70 3.57 3.95 9.17
CA ARG A 70 2.51 4.78 8.60
C ARG A 70 2.79 6.21 9.03
N ILE A 71 2.85 7.12 8.06
CA ILE A 71 3.19 8.53 8.24
C ILE A 71 2.06 9.39 7.67
#